data_AF-A0A417YB47-F1
#
_entry.id   AF-A0A417YB47-F1
#
_cell.length_a   1.000
_cell.length_b   1.000
_cell.length_c   1.000
_cell.angle_alpha   90.00
_cell.angle_beta   90.00
_cell.angle_gamma   90.00
#
_symmetry.space_group_name_H-M   'P 1'
#
loop_
_entity.id
_entity.type
_entity.pdbx_description
1 polymer ?
#
loop_
_entity_poly.entity_id
_entity_poly.type
_entity_poly.pdbx_seq_one_letter_code
_entity_poly.pdbx_strand_id
1 'polypeptide(L)' 'MKANGYIVDNNNPDYVKYEVAKEQGIALKKGNNEDLTSRQAGKVGGSIGGSMVKEMINIAKEQMKK' A
#
# COMPACT_ATOMS: atom_id res chain seq x y z
N MET A 1 -7.49 1.68 -4.97
CA MET A 1 -6.12 2.20 -5.10
C MET A 1 -5.96 3.04 -6.35
N LYS A 2 -6.00 2.46 -7.56
CA LYS A 2 -5.98 3.24 -8.83
C LYS A 2 -7.12 4.26 -8.92
N ALA A 3 -8.33 3.89 -8.50
CA ALA A 3 -9.49 4.78 -8.43
C ALA A 3 -9.31 5.99 -7.47
N ASN A 4 -8.38 5.89 -6.51
CA ASN A 4 -8.07 6.96 -5.57
C ASN A 4 -6.86 7.79 -6.04
N GLY A 5 -6.38 7.59 -7.27
CA GLY A 5 -5.23 8.32 -7.84
C GLY A 5 -3.85 7.72 -7.55
N TYR A 6 -3.76 6.64 -6.76
CA TYR A 6 -2.48 6.01 -6.45
C TYR A 6 -1.93 5.19 -7.61
N ILE A 7 -0.61 5.27 -7.81
CA ILE A 7 0.09 4.48 -8.82
C ILE A 7 0.34 3.09 -8.23
N VAL A 8 -0.41 2.11 -8.73
CA VAL A 8 -0.22 0.71 -8.34
C VAL A 8 0.56 -0.01 -9.42
N ASP A 9 1.82 -0.32 -9.14
CA ASP A 9 2.59 -1.27 -9.93
C ASP A 9 2.11 -2.70 -9.62
N ASN A 10 1.63 -3.42 -10.64
CA ASN A 10 1.17 -4.79 -10.48
C ASN A 10 2.32 -5.74 -10.05
N ASN A 11 3.57 -5.40 -10.40
CA ASN A 11 4.75 -6.19 -10.00
C ASN A 11 5.23 -5.83 -8.59
N ASN A 12 4.92 -4.62 -8.12
CA ASN A 12 5.35 -4.13 -6.82
C ASN A 12 4.24 -3.30 -6.13
N PRO A 13 3.10 -3.93 -5.75
CA PRO A 13 1.96 -3.23 -5.16
C PRO A 13 2.30 -2.56 -3.82
N ASP A 14 3.37 -3.02 -3.18
CA ASP A 14 3.91 -2.49 -1.93
C ASP A 14 4.31 -1.03 -1.98
N TYR A 15 4.69 -0.46 -3.13
CA TYR A 15 5.20 0.92 -3.18
C TYR A 15 4.18 1.98 -2.79
N VAL A 16 2.88 1.67 -2.95
CA VAL A 16 1.79 2.60 -2.64
C VAL A 16 1.82 3.07 -1.18
N LYS A 17 2.29 2.22 -0.26
CA LYS A 17 2.37 2.59 1.17
C LYS A 17 3.28 3.80 1.42
N TYR A 18 4.30 4.01 0.58
CA TYR A 18 5.20 5.14 0.70
C TYR A 18 4.58 6.44 0.19
N GLU A 19 3.81 6.38 -0.90
CA GLU A 19 3.05 7.54 -1.40
C GLU A 19 2.04 8.01 -0.37
N VAL A 20 1.28 7.07 0.19
CA VAL A 20 0.28 7.34 1.21
C VAL A 20 0.90 7.86 2.50
N ALA A 21 2.03 7.30 2.93
CA ALA A 21 2.75 7.82 4.09
C ALA A 21 3.21 9.26 3.87
N LYS A 22 3.71 9.59 2.67
CA LYS A 22 4.11 10.95 2.29
C LYS A 22 2.94 11.93 2.36
N GLU A 23 1.77 11.56 1.81
CA GLU A 23 0.56 12.39 1.89
C GLU A 23 0.08 12.62 3.33
N GLN A 24 0.28 11.64 4.21
CA GLN A 24 -0.10 11.72 5.61
C GLN A 24 0.97 12.38 6.50
N GLY A 25 2.10 12.82 5.93
CA GLY A 25 3.22 13.40 6.68
C GLY A 25 3.95 12.42 7.58
N ILE A 26 3.91 11.12 7.25
CA ILE A 26 4.51 10.04 8.01
C ILE A 26 5.82 9.63 7.34
N ALA A 27 6.92 9.66 8.09
CA ALA A 27 8.25 9.29 7.63
C ALA A 27 8.43 7.76 7.56
N LEU A 28 7.75 7.12 6.60
CA LEU A 28 7.91 5.70 6.31
C LEU A 28 9.09 5.50 5.36
N LYS A 29 10.13 4.77 5.80
CA LYS A 29 11.33 4.47 5.02
C LYS A 29 11.39 3.00 4.61
N LYS A 30 12.15 2.69 3.56
CA LYS A 30 12.46 1.30 3.20
C LYS A 30 13.41 0.72 4.26
N GLY A 31 13.10 -0.48 4.75
CA GLY A 31 13.87 -1.13 5.81
C GLY A 31 13.34 -0.79 7.19
N ASN A 32 14.24 -0.41 8.11
CA ASN A 32 13.90 -0.27 9.52
C ASN A 32 13.03 0.98 9.78
N ASN A 33 12.01 0.88 10.62
CA ASN A 33 11.09 1.97 10.97
C ASN A 33 10.84 2.02 12.48
N GLU A 34 11.88 1.81 13.30
CA GLU A 34 11.81 1.81 14.78
C GLU A 34 11.11 3.04 15.38
N ASP A 35 11.29 4.22 14.78
CA ASP A 35 10.67 5.47 15.25
C ASP A 35 9.17 5.58 14.90
N LEU A 36 8.64 4.65 14.10
CA LEU A 36 7.25 4.68 13.66
C LEU A 36 6.35 4.15 14.77
N THR A 37 5.49 5.01 15.30
CA THR A 37 4.49 4.57 16.27
C THR A 37 3.48 3.61 15.63
N SER A 38 2.92 2.70 16.42
CA SER A 38 1.85 1.79 15.97
C SER A 38 0.65 2.55 15.39
N ARG A 39 0.37 3.76 15.90
CA ARG A 39 -0.68 4.64 15.38
C ARG A 39 -0.37 5.13 13.96
N GLN A 40 0.87 5.55 13.70
CA GLN A 40 1.29 5.98 12.36
C GLN A 40 1.29 4.81 11.38
N ALA A 41 1.82 3.66 11.79
CA ALA A 41 1.77 2.43 10.99
C ALA A 41 0.32 2.04 10.65
N GLY A 42 -0.57 2.10 11.65
CA GLY A 42 -1.99 1.84 11.46
C GLY A 42 -2.69 2.84 10.54
N LYS A 43 -2.32 4.12 10.57
CA LYS A 43 -2.89 5.15 9.69
C LYS A 43 -2.53 4.88 8.22
N VAL A 44 -1.26 4.55 7.94
CA VAL A 44 -0.82 4.18 6.59
C VAL A 44 -1.48 2.88 6.15
N GLY A 45 -1.31 1.80 6.92
CA GLY A 45 -1.83 0.48 6.57
C GLY A 45 -3.36 0.43 6.48
N GLY A 46 -4.07 1.10 7.38
CA GLY A 46 -5.53 1.15 7.39
C GLY A 46 -6.11 1.90 6.19
N SER A 47 -5.44 2.95 5.71
CA SER A 47 -5.91 3.71 4.56
C SER A 47 -5.80 2.96 3.22
N ILE A 48 -4.95 1.94 3.13
CA ILE A 48 -4.69 1.21 1.89
C ILE A 48 -5.08 -0.27 1.93
N GLY A 49 -5.00 -0.92 3.09
CA GLY A 49 -4.91 -2.37 3.23
C GLY A 49 -6.04 -3.12 2.55
N GLY A 50 -7.30 -2.78 2.83
CA GLY A 50 -8.45 -3.48 2.23
C GLY A 50 -8.50 -3.32 0.71
N SER A 51 -8.22 -2.12 0.21
CA SER A 51 -8.23 -1.84 -1.22
C SER A 51 -7.04 -2.48 -1.96
N MET A 52 -5.90 -2.61 -1.29
CA MET A 52 -4.71 -3.30 -1.81
C MET A 52 -4.93 -4.81 -1.89
N VAL A 53 -5.46 -5.43 -0.83
CA VAL A 53 -5.80 -6.87 -0.81
C VAL A 53 -6.80 -7.21 -1.93
N LYS A 54 -7.83 -6.38 -2.12
CA LYS A 54 -8.79 -6.56 -3.21
C LYS A 54 -8.12 -6.56 -4.59
N GLU A 55 -7.17 -5.65 -4.82
CA GLU A 55 -6.43 -5.60 -6.08
C GLU A 55 -5.50 -6.81 -6.25
N MET A 56 -4.79 -7.23 -5.20
CA MET A 56 -3.93 -8.44 -5.24
C MET A 56 -4.74 -9.69 -5.59
N ILE A 57 -5.94 -9.83 -5.02
CA ILE A 57 -6.86 -10.93 -5.35
C ILE A 57 -7.28 -10.86 -6.82
N ASN A 58 -7.60 -9.67 -7.35
CA ASN A 58 -7.96 -9.51 -8.75
C ASN A 58 -6.80 -9.88 -9.68
N ILE A 59 -5.58 -9.45 -9.38
CA ILE A 59 -4.37 -9.80 -10.15
C ILE A 59 -4.18 -11.32 -10.16
N ALA A 60 -4.27 -11.99 -9.00
CA ALA A 60 -4.16 -13.43 -8.91
C ALA A 60 -5.23 -14.16 -9.73
N LYS A 61 -6.49 -13.69 -9.68
CA LYS A 61 -7.58 -14.25 -10.50
C LYS A 61 -7.31 -14.12 -12.01
N GLU A 62 -6.77 -13.00 -12.47
CA GLU A 62 -6.42 -12.82 -13.88
C GLU A 62 -5.26 -13.73 -14.31
N GLN A 63 -4.30 -14.01 -13.41
CA GLN A 63 -3.22 -14.96 -13.68
C GLN A 63 -3.73 -16.40 -13.80
N MET A 64 -4.76 -16.78 -13.05
CA MET A 64 -5.37 -18.12 -13.11
C MET A 64 -6.22 -18.36 -14.37
N LYS A 65 -6.62 -17.31 -15.09
CA LYS A 65 -7.39 -17.41 -16.34
C LYS A 65 -6.50 -17.64 -17.57
N LYS A 66 -5.20 -17.46 -17.42
CA LYS A 66 -4.20 -17.78 -18.45
C LYS A 66 -3.74 -19.22 -18.32
#